data_AF-A0AAN7Z347-F1
#
_entry.id   AF-A0AAN7Z347-F1
#
_cell.length_a   1.000
_cell.length_b   1.000
_cell.length_c   1.000
_cell.angle_alpha   90.00
_cell.angle_beta   90.00
_cell.angle_gamma   90.00
#
_symmetry.space_group_name_H-M   'P 1'
#
loop_
_entity.id
_entity.type
_entity.pdbx_description
1 polymer ?
#
loop_
_entity_poly.entity_id
_entity_poly.type
_entity_poly.pdbx_seq_one_letter_code
_entity_poly.pdbx_strand_id
1 'polypeptide(L)'
;MTKPIYRHLAEKKWRGMPYRLINQRIETLKIVPDALPKFDPVADVQLYFRRKKVEPGEILDSRVTEVPPRLKVQVFNAGERLVSVAVVDLDVPNAETDSFERRCHFLAANIPIAPNTPSLPLSKLNKETQLAVPWLPAFSQMGAPYHRLAVFVLEQKDGATLDIGKLRELYSGRDGFSLKSFRDKFPLTAVGLNIFRTVWDEGTAGVMERAGVPGADIQFKHKRVYSLKGPKKARGWEAKRSKPKYKSLWKYSTRIHGLNKRR
;
A
#
# COMPACT_ATOMS: atom_id res chain seq x y z
N MET A 1 15.76 -26.40 10.65
CA MET A 1 14.73 -25.72 11.48
C MET A 1 13.88 -26.67 12.33
N THR A 2 14.07 -27.99 12.30
CA THR A 2 13.31 -28.92 13.17
C THR A 2 13.75 -28.83 14.63
N LYS A 3 15.06 -28.79 14.89
CA LYS A 3 15.61 -28.66 16.25
C LYS A 3 15.35 -27.26 16.85
N PRO A 4 14.98 -27.16 18.14
CA PRO A 4 14.70 -25.87 18.81
C PRO A 4 15.87 -24.89 18.78
N ILE A 5 17.10 -25.38 18.92
CA ILE A 5 18.31 -24.54 18.96
C ILE A 5 18.45 -23.69 17.69
N TYR A 6 18.26 -24.29 16.51
CA TYR A 6 18.35 -23.55 15.24
C TYR A 6 17.21 -22.53 15.09
N ARG A 7 16.01 -22.85 15.60
CA ARG A 7 14.88 -21.91 15.58
C ARG A 7 15.14 -20.70 16.45
N HIS A 8 15.64 -20.93 17.66
CA HIS A 8 16.00 -19.87 18.59
C HIS A 8 17.11 -18.96 18.02
N LEU A 9 18.16 -19.54 17.44
CA LEU A 9 19.23 -18.75 16.81
C LEU A 9 18.73 -17.96 15.59
N ALA A 10 17.83 -18.52 14.80
CA ALA A 10 17.21 -17.83 13.68
C ALA A 10 16.32 -16.67 14.13
N GLU A 11 15.54 -16.86 15.19
CA GLU A 11 14.72 -15.80 15.80
C GLU A 11 15.62 -14.68 16.34
N LYS A 12 16.68 -15.03 17.07
CA LYS A 12 17.65 -14.06 17.60
C LYS A 12 18.29 -13.24 16.48
N LYS A 13 18.65 -13.87 15.36
CA LYS A 13 19.18 -13.19 14.17
C LYS A 13 18.14 -12.24 13.55
N TRP A 14 16.90 -12.69 13.42
CA TRP A 14 15.81 -11.90 12.86
C TRP A 14 15.42 -10.70 13.74
N ARG A 15 15.34 -10.89 15.06
CA ARG A 15 15.11 -9.83 16.07
C ARG A 15 16.20 -8.76 16.10
N GLY A 16 17.34 -9.01 15.47
CA GLY A 16 18.38 -8.03 15.21
C GLY A 16 17.92 -6.97 14.20
N MET A 17 18.49 -6.98 12.99
CA MET A 17 18.21 -5.94 11.99
C MET A 17 16.85 -6.11 11.27
N PRO A 18 16.48 -7.30 10.75
CA PRO A 18 15.26 -7.44 9.96
C PRO A 18 13.97 -7.04 10.69
N TYR A 19 13.81 -7.46 11.94
CA TYR A 19 12.66 -7.10 12.78
C TYR A 19 12.57 -5.60 13.05
N ARG A 20 13.71 -4.94 13.35
CA ARG A 20 13.74 -3.49 13.54
C ARG A 20 13.35 -2.73 12.28
N LEU A 21 13.82 -3.21 11.12
CA LEU A 21 13.50 -2.59 9.83
C LEU A 21 11.99 -2.70 9.54
N ILE A 22 11.39 -3.89 9.71
CA ILE A 22 9.95 -4.03 9.45
C ILE A 22 9.11 -3.22 10.43
N ASN A 23 9.46 -3.16 11.72
CA ASN A 23 8.77 -2.33 12.70
C ASN A 23 8.90 -0.83 12.38
N GLN A 24 10.09 -0.37 11.99
CA GLN A 24 10.26 1.00 11.51
C GLN A 24 9.34 1.27 10.31
N ARG A 25 9.20 0.34 9.36
CA ARG A 25 8.31 0.52 8.20
C ARG A 25 6.84 0.50 8.57
N ILE A 26 6.43 -0.34 9.53
CA ILE A 26 5.05 -0.34 10.06
C ILE A 26 4.69 1.04 10.61
N GLU A 27 5.60 1.65 11.37
CA GLU A 27 5.39 2.95 12.01
C GLU A 27 5.49 4.14 11.03
N THR A 28 6.49 4.14 10.14
CA THR A 28 6.71 5.26 9.20
C THR A 28 5.69 5.26 8.08
N LEU A 29 5.30 4.08 7.58
CA LEU A 29 4.27 3.93 6.56
C LEU A 29 2.88 3.78 7.16
N LYS A 30 2.68 4.02 8.46
CA LYS A 30 1.35 4.06 9.14
C LYS A 30 0.48 2.83 8.91
N ILE A 31 1.08 1.66 8.76
CA ILE A 31 0.33 0.39 8.64
C ILE A 31 -0.46 0.12 9.91
N VAL A 32 0.13 0.49 11.04
CA VAL A 32 -0.61 0.76 12.28
C VAL A 32 -0.74 2.30 12.37
N PRO A 33 -1.96 2.86 12.46
CA PRO A 33 -3.24 2.20 12.72
C PRO A 33 -4.07 1.82 11.47
N ASP A 34 -3.64 2.16 10.24
CA ASP A 34 -4.52 2.18 9.07
C ASP A 34 -5.09 0.81 8.67
N ALA A 35 -4.28 -0.25 8.78
CA ALA A 35 -4.68 -1.62 8.45
C ALA A 35 -5.12 -2.41 9.70
N LEU A 36 -4.40 -2.27 10.80
CA LEU A 36 -4.68 -2.90 12.10
C LEU A 36 -4.41 -1.92 13.24
N PRO A 37 -5.19 -1.97 14.34
CA PRO A 37 -5.01 -1.07 15.48
C PRO A 37 -3.72 -1.35 16.27
N LYS A 38 -3.29 -2.61 16.32
CA LYS A 38 -2.04 -3.06 16.93
C LYS A 38 -1.54 -4.25 16.14
N PHE A 39 -0.24 -4.27 15.89
CA PHE A 39 0.41 -5.39 15.21
C PHE A 39 1.87 -5.47 15.63
N ASP A 40 2.30 -6.67 16.01
CA ASP A 40 3.69 -7.00 16.33
C ASP A 40 4.06 -8.28 15.56
N PRO A 41 4.96 -8.20 14.57
CA PRO A 41 5.36 -9.37 13.80
C PRO A 41 6.01 -10.43 14.70
N VAL A 42 5.63 -11.70 14.49
CA VAL A 42 6.23 -12.87 15.15
C VAL A 42 6.85 -13.86 14.17
N ALA A 43 6.69 -13.61 12.86
CA ALA A 43 7.30 -14.36 11.77
C ALA A 43 8.03 -13.41 10.80
N ASP A 44 9.15 -13.87 10.25
CA ASP A 44 9.85 -13.14 9.19
C ASP A 44 9.16 -13.38 7.85
N VAL A 45 8.82 -12.32 7.13
CA VAL A 45 8.19 -12.40 5.81
C VAL A 45 9.08 -11.69 4.81
N GLN A 46 9.69 -12.45 3.90
CA GLN A 46 10.53 -11.90 2.84
C GLN A 46 9.79 -12.01 1.51
N LEU A 47 9.75 -10.89 0.78
CA LEU A 47 9.05 -10.75 -0.49
C LEU A 47 10.03 -10.85 -1.65
N TYR A 48 9.68 -11.64 -2.67
CA TYR A 48 10.45 -11.78 -3.89
C TYR A 48 9.55 -11.62 -5.10
N PHE A 49 9.89 -10.68 -5.98
CA PHE A 49 9.33 -10.66 -7.33
C PHE A 49 10.36 -11.26 -8.29
N ARG A 50 9.92 -12.25 -9.08
CA ARG A 50 10.81 -13.07 -9.93
C ARG A 50 11.96 -13.67 -9.10
N ARG A 51 13.20 -13.21 -9.31
CA ARG A 51 14.39 -13.65 -8.57
C ARG A 51 14.95 -12.59 -7.60
N LYS A 52 14.41 -11.36 -7.61
CA LYS A 52 14.92 -10.24 -6.80
C LYS A 52 14.21 -10.21 -5.44
N LYS A 53 14.98 -10.13 -4.37
CA LYS A 53 14.45 -9.81 -3.03
C LYS A 53 14.08 -8.33 -2.99
N VAL A 54 12.87 -8.05 -2.52
CA VAL A 54 12.39 -6.68 -2.33
C VAL A 54 12.63 -6.26 -0.89
N GLU A 55 13.14 -5.06 -0.71
CA GLU A 55 13.31 -4.47 0.62
C GLU A 55 11.98 -3.89 1.12
N PRO A 56 11.64 -4.02 2.42
CA PRO A 56 10.36 -3.53 2.93
C PRO A 56 10.17 -2.02 2.70
N GLY A 57 9.10 -1.70 1.97
CA GLY A 57 8.73 -0.35 1.58
C GLY A 57 9.39 0.14 0.28
N GLU A 58 10.12 -0.69 -0.46
CA GLU A 58 10.65 -0.32 -1.78
C GLU A 58 9.50 0.05 -2.75
N ILE A 59 9.73 1.08 -3.58
CA ILE A 59 8.82 1.41 -4.68
C ILE A 59 9.18 0.52 -5.86
N LEU A 60 8.22 -0.22 -6.39
CA LEU A 60 8.41 -1.15 -7.49
C LEU A 60 7.70 -0.68 -8.75
N ASP A 61 8.34 -0.93 -9.89
CA ASP A 61 7.76 -0.75 -11.22
C ASP A 61 6.58 -1.72 -11.42
N SER A 62 5.50 -1.23 -12.03
CA SER A 62 4.28 -1.96 -12.33
C SER A 62 4.53 -3.25 -13.12
N ARG A 63 5.53 -3.27 -14.01
CA ARG A 63 5.95 -4.43 -14.82
C ARG A 63 6.59 -5.53 -13.98
N VAL A 64 7.15 -5.18 -12.82
CA VAL A 64 7.74 -6.14 -11.87
C VAL A 64 6.64 -6.80 -11.05
N THR A 65 5.63 -6.03 -10.65
CA THR A 65 4.52 -6.47 -9.79
C THR A 65 3.35 -7.09 -10.59
N GLU A 66 3.45 -7.14 -11.92
CA GLU A 66 2.47 -7.80 -12.79
C GLU A 66 2.27 -9.29 -12.45
N VAL A 67 3.33 -9.97 -12.02
CA VAL A 67 3.28 -11.39 -11.64
C VAL A 67 3.17 -11.58 -10.13
N PRO A 68 2.48 -12.64 -9.65
CA PRO A 68 2.38 -12.93 -8.22
C PRO A 68 3.78 -13.15 -7.61
N PRO A 69 4.06 -12.58 -6.43
CA PRO A 69 5.35 -12.75 -5.77
C PRO A 69 5.50 -14.14 -5.15
N ARG A 70 6.74 -14.46 -4.79
CA ARG A 70 7.07 -15.56 -3.87
C ARG A 70 7.36 -14.99 -2.49
N LEU A 71 6.71 -15.55 -1.49
CA LEU A 71 6.98 -15.25 -0.10
C LEU A 71 7.94 -16.30 0.47
N LYS A 72 8.79 -15.87 1.39
CA LYS A 72 9.50 -16.76 2.30
C LYS A 72 9.10 -16.37 3.71
N VAL A 73 8.27 -17.20 4.32
CA VAL A 73 7.69 -17.01 5.65
C VAL A 73 8.44 -17.91 6.63
N GLN A 74 9.34 -17.34 7.43
CA GLN A 74 10.04 -18.09 8.46
C GLN A 74 9.32 -17.93 9.81
N VAL A 75 8.77 -19.04 10.29
CA VAL A 75 8.24 -19.15 11.64
C VAL A 75 9.33 -19.72 12.58
N PHE A 76 9.28 -19.30 13.85
CA PHE A 76 10.27 -19.69 14.87
C PHE A 76 9.71 -20.71 15.88
N ASN A 77 8.40 -20.92 15.90
CA ASN A 77 7.73 -21.90 16.76
C ASN A 77 7.67 -23.29 16.09
N ALA A 78 7.49 -24.35 16.89
CA ALA A 78 7.37 -25.72 16.37
C ALA A 78 5.99 -25.97 15.75
N GLY A 79 5.89 -27.04 14.96
CA GLY A 79 4.63 -27.53 14.41
C GLY A 79 4.31 -26.95 13.04
N GLU A 80 3.51 -27.73 12.31
CA GLU A 80 2.87 -27.31 11.08
C GLU A 80 1.64 -26.48 11.42
N ARG A 81 1.33 -25.50 10.57
CA ARG A 81 0.18 -24.63 10.73
C ARG A 81 -0.33 -24.22 9.36
N LEU A 82 -1.59 -23.83 9.31
CA LEU A 82 -2.15 -23.24 8.12
C LEU A 82 -2.15 -21.70 8.25
N VAL A 83 -1.81 -21.03 7.15
CA VAL A 83 -1.84 -19.58 7.06
C VAL A 83 -2.72 -19.11 5.93
N SER A 84 -3.25 -17.90 6.10
CA SER A 84 -3.88 -17.10 5.07
C SER A 84 -2.97 -15.93 4.70
N VAL A 85 -2.90 -15.60 3.41
CA VAL A 85 -2.15 -14.48 2.88
C VAL A 85 -3.12 -13.49 2.26
N ALA A 86 -3.07 -12.24 2.71
CA ALA A 86 -3.88 -11.15 2.18
C ALA A 86 -2.96 -10.02 1.71
N VAL A 87 -3.11 -9.59 0.46
CA VAL A 87 -2.42 -8.41 -0.09
C VAL A 87 -3.44 -7.31 -0.26
N VAL A 88 -3.20 -6.19 0.42
CA VAL A 88 -4.16 -5.09 0.53
C VAL A 88 -3.47 -3.80 0.07
N ASP A 89 -4.09 -3.12 -0.89
CA ASP A 89 -3.80 -1.71 -1.19
C ASP A 89 -4.58 -0.85 -0.20
N LEU A 90 -3.89 0.05 0.49
CA LEU A 90 -4.45 0.91 1.53
C LEU A 90 -4.79 2.32 1.04
N ASP A 91 -4.38 2.69 -0.17
CA ASP A 91 -4.38 4.08 -0.64
C ASP A 91 -5.11 4.25 -1.97
N VAL A 92 -6.18 3.48 -2.22
CA VAL A 92 -6.98 3.62 -3.44
C VAL A 92 -7.76 4.92 -3.39
N PRO A 93 -7.53 5.90 -4.29
CA PRO A 93 -8.22 7.18 -4.21
C PRO A 93 -9.71 7.05 -4.58
N ASN A 94 -10.60 7.58 -3.74
CA ASN A 94 -12.01 7.78 -4.06
C ASN A 94 -12.29 9.29 -4.21
N ALA A 95 -12.48 9.73 -5.45
CA ALA A 95 -12.73 11.12 -5.81
C ALA A 95 -14.10 11.63 -5.33
N GLU A 96 -15.10 10.75 -5.21
CA GLU A 96 -16.47 11.13 -4.83
C GLU A 96 -16.56 11.49 -3.35
N THR A 97 -15.81 10.76 -2.51
CA THR A 97 -15.81 10.95 -1.05
C THR A 97 -14.63 11.78 -0.54
N ASP A 98 -13.74 12.26 -1.43
CA ASP A 98 -12.49 12.97 -1.09
C ASP A 98 -11.66 12.19 -0.05
N SER A 99 -11.56 10.86 -0.23
CA SER A 99 -10.96 9.94 0.73
C SER A 99 -10.20 8.79 0.06
N PHE A 100 -9.60 7.91 0.88
CA PHE A 100 -8.93 6.70 0.42
C PHE A 100 -9.69 5.45 0.87
N GLU A 101 -9.77 4.50 -0.04
CA GLU A 101 -10.36 3.19 0.18
C GLU A 101 -9.29 2.09 0.14
N ARG A 102 -9.73 0.88 0.50
CA ARG A 102 -8.88 -0.31 0.55
C ARG A 102 -9.32 -1.30 -0.51
N ARG A 103 -8.35 -1.94 -1.16
CA ARG A 103 -8.60 -2.95 -2.19
C ARG A 103 -7.81 -4.22 -1.92
N CYS A 104 -8.46 -5.36 -2.03
CA CYS A 104 -7.80 -6.67 -1.97
C CYS A 104 -7.20 -7.03 -3.32
N HIS A 105 -5.88 -7.05 -3.39
CA HIS A 105 -5.15 -7.50 -4.58
C HIS A 105 -5.03 -9.01 -4.64
N PHE A 106 -5.00 -9.68 -3.49
CA PHE A 106 -4.84 -11.13 -3.42
C PHE A 106 -5.33 -11.67 -2.07
N LEU A 107 -6.00 -12.83 -2.09
CA LEU A 107 -6.41 -13.54 -0.89
C LEU A 107 -6.31 -15.05 -1.12
N ALA A 108 -5.53 -15.72 -0.29
CA ALA A 108 -5.48 -17.17 -0.23
C ALA A 108 -5.48 -17.64 1.23
N ALA A 109 -5.99 -18.85 1.45
CA ALA A 109 -6.11 -19.48 2.76
C ALA A 109 -5.66 -20.94 2.71
N ASN A 110 -5.60 -21.59 3.86
CA ASN A 110 -5.27 -23.02 4.00
C ASN A 110 -3.90 -23.38 3.42
N ILE A 111 -2.92 -22.48 3.56
CA ILE A 111 -1.58 -22.70 3.05
C ILE A 111 -0.74 -23.34 4.16
N PRO A 112 -0.30 -24.60 4.02
CA PRO A 112 0.53 -25.22 5.04
C PRO A 112 1.91 -24.59 5.05
N ILE A 113 2.36 -24.19 6.24
CA ILE A 113 3.74 -23.77 6.49
C ILE A 113 4.29 -24.47 7.72
N ALA A 114 5.60 -24.70 7.69
CA ALA A 114 6.34 -25.21 8.83
C ALA A 114 7.72 -24.55 8.88
N PRO A 115 8.44 -24.60 10.02
CA PRO A 115 9.76 -23.98 10.15
C PRO A 115 10.77 -24.45 9.10
N ASN A 116 10.64 -25.69 8.60
CA ASN A 116 11.49 -26.29 7.57
C ASN A 116 10.99 -26.05 6.13
N THR A 117 9.73 -25.62 5.94
CA THR A 117 9.12 -25.35 4.63
C THR A 117 8.64 -23.89 4.53
N PRO A 118 9.56 -22.89 4.58
CA PRO A 118 9.16 -21.48 4.63
C PRO A 118 8.79 -20.89 3.27
N SER A 119 9.03 -21.58 2.15
CA SER A 119 8.83 -21.01 0.81
C SER A 119 7.37 -21.14 0.35
N LEU A 120 6.76 -20.02 0.01
CA LEU A 120 5.36 -19.90 -0.36
C LEU A 120 5.24 -19.12 -1.69
N PRO A 121 5.34 -19.80 -2.84
CA PRO A 121 5.12 -19.18 -4.16
C PRO A 121 3.62 -18.99 -4.44
N LEU A 122 3.15 -17.74 -4.49
CA LEU A 122 1.72 -17.45 -4.68
C LEU A 122 1.18 -17.90 -6.03
N SER A 123 2.04 -18.01 -7.05
CA SER A 123 1.68 -18.49 -8.38
C SER A 123 1.41 -20.00 -8.47
N LYS A 124 1.80 -20.79 -7.46
CA LYS A 124 1.65 -22.26 -7.46
C LYS A 124 0.56 -22.75 -6.50
N LEU A 125 -0.23 -21.85 -5.92
CA LEU A 125 -1.31 -22.23 -5.01
C LEU A 125 -2.43 -22.93 -5.76
N ASN A 126 -3.08 -23.88 -5.09
CA ASN A 126 -4.21 -24.58 -5.69
C ASN A 126 -5.39 -23.60 -5.84
N LYS A 127 -5.85 -23.43 -7.08
CA LYS A 127 -6.90 -22.48 -7.41
C LYS A 127 -8.21 -22.81 -6.71
N GLU A 128 -8.53 -24.09 -6.52
CA GLU A 128 -9.80 -24.55 -5.98
C GLU A 128 -9.82 -24.55 -4.45
N THR A 129 -8.74 -25.02 -3.82
CA THR A 129 -8.71 -25.30 -2.37
C THR A 129 -8.00 -24.24 -1.53
N GLN A 130 -7.30 -23.29 -2.15
CA GLN A 130 -6.52 -22.27 -1.42
C GLN A 130 -6.79 -20.85 -1.92
N LEU A 131 -7.06 -20.65 -3.21
CA LEU A 131 -7.20 -19.32 -3.80
C LEU A 131 -8.64 -18.81 -3.70
N ALA A 132 -8.82 -17.69 -2.99
CA ALA A 132 -10.09 -16.97 -2.90
C ALA A 132 -10.13 -15.78 -3.88
N VAL A 133 -9.11 -14.92 -3.84
CA VAL A 133 -9.01 -13.75 -4.72
C VAL A 133 -7.70 -13.84 -5.51
N PRO A 134 -7.75 -13.97 -6.86
CA PRO A 134 -6.55 -14.10 -7.67
C PRO A 134 -5.70 -12.83 -7.64
N TRP A 135 -4.43 -12.96 -8.00
CA TRP A 135 -3.50 -11.82 -8.02
C TRP A 135 -3.96 -10.74 -8.98
N LEU A 136 -4.08 -9.53 -8.45
CA LEU A 136 -4.21 -8.31 -9.22
C LEU A 136 -2.88 -7.56 -9.16
N PRO A 137 -2.26 -7.22 -10.31
CA PRO A 137 -1.06 -6.39 -10.33
C PRO A 137 -1.22 -5.13 -9.47
N ALA A 138 -0.12 -4.69 -8.86
CA ALA A 138 -0.13 -3.41 -8.15
C ALA A 138 -0.06 -2.26 -9.18
N PHE A 139 -0.95 -1.29 -9.04
CA PHE A 139 -1.00 -0.10 -9.88
C PHE A 139 -1.45 1.10 -9.05
N SER A 140 -1.19 2.30 -9.55
CA SER A 140 -1.65 3.57 -9.00
C SER A 140 -2.01 4.49 -10.16
N GLN A 141 -3.04 5.33 -10.05
CA GLN A 141 -3.42 6.25 -11.13
C GLN A 141 -2.45 7.42 -11.26
N MET A 142 -2.40 8.04 -12.44
CA MET A 142 -1.52 9.18 -12.68
C MET A 142 -1.85 10.34 -11.75
N GLY A 143 -0.84 10.87 -11.05
CA GLY A 143 -0.98 12.01 -10.14
C GLY A 143 -1.54 11.67 -8.75
N ALA A 144 -1.93 10.41 -8.50
CA ALA A 144 -2.14 9.91 -7.14
C ALA A 144 -0.79 9.80 -6.41
N PRO A 145 -0.77 9.85 -5.06
CA PRO A 145 0.43 9.52 -4.29
C PRO A 145 0.82 8.06 -4.48
N TYR A 146 1.94 7.62 -3.89
CA TYR A 146 2.28 6.20 -3.89
C TYR A 146 1.22 5.38 -3.13
N HIS A 147 0.95 4.17 -3.61
CA HIS A 147 0.06 3.22 -2.94
C HIS A 147 0.87 2.23 -2.12
N ARG A 148 0.43 1.95 -0.89
CA ARG A 148 1.02 0.97 0.04
C ARG A 148 0.37 -0.39 -0.15
N LEU A 149 1.13 -1.35 -0.69
CA LEU A 149 0.70 -2.74 -0.83
C LEU A 149 1.23 -3.55 0.35
N ALA A 150 0.36 -3.75 1.34
CA ALA A 150 0.66 -4.50 2.55
C ALA A 150 0.36 -5.99 2.34
N VAL A 151 1.38 -6.83 2.50
CA VAL A 151 1.30 -8.29 2.40
C VAL A 151 1.25 -8.88 3.80
N PHE A 152 0.04 -9.19 4.27
CA PHE A 152 -0.18 -9.80 5.57
C PHE A 152 -0.18 -11.32 5.49
N VAL A 153 0.47 -11.94 6.46
CA VAL A 153 0.38 -13.38 6.73
C VAL A 153 -0.35 -13.56 8.05
N LEU A 154 -1.45 -14.28 8.00
CA LEU A 154 -2.32 -14.55 9.14
C LEU A 154 -2.34 -16.05 9.45
N GLU A 155 -2.09 -16.43 10.69
CA GLU A 155 -2.18 -17.81 11.16
C GLU A 155 -3.64 -18.17 11.44
N GLN A 156 -4.08 -19.33 10.92
CA GLN A 156 -5.38 -19.92 11.18
C GLN A 156 -5.31 -20.65 12.53
N LYS A 157 -6.17 -20.27 13.46
CA LYS A 157 -6.17 -20.84 14.81
C LYS A 157 -6.41 -22.36 14.75
N ASP A 158 -5.63 -23.11 15.53
CA ASP A 158 -5.75 -24.57 15.69
C ASP A 158 -5.70 -25.37 14.37
N GLY A 159 -5.11 -24.80 13.31
CA GLY A 159 -5.08 -25.43 11.98
C GLY A 159 -6.45 -25.55 11.31
N ALA A 160 -7.43 -24.75 11.75
CA ALA A 160 -8.77 -24.76 11.18
C ALA A 160 -8.73 -24.36 9.70
N THR A 161 -9.31 -25.20 8.85
CA THR A 161 -9.48 -24.89 7.43
C THR A 161 -10.60 -23.88 7.24
N LEU A 162 -10.38 -22.92 6.35
CA LEU A 162 -11.38 -21.96 5.91
C LEU A 162 -12.07 -22.46 4.65
N ASP A 163 -13.37 -22.23 4.57
CA ASP A 163 -14.14 -22.49 3.37
C ASP A 163 -13.80 -21.45 2.28
N ILE A 164 -13.12 -21.90 1.24
CA ILE A 164 -12.72 -21.05 0.11
C ILE A 164 -13.92 -20.58 -0.71
N GLY A 165 -14.98 -21.39 -0.83
CA GLY A 165 -16.19 -21.00 -1.55
C GLY A 165 -16.81 -19.76 -0.92
N LYS A 166 -17.00 -19.82 0.40
CA LYS A 166 -17.46 -18.66 1.20
C LYS A 166 -16.52 -17.45 1.11
N LEU A 167 -15.20 -17.66 1.07
CA LEU A 167 -14.25 -16.56 0.90
C LEU A 167 -14.36 -15.90 -0.49
N ARG A 168 -14.59 -16.68 -1.55
CA ARG A 168 -14.81 -16.14 -2.90
C ARG A 168 -16.07 -15.30 -2.95
N GLU A 169 -17.16 -15.82 -2.38
CA GLU A 169 -18.44 -15.09 -2.34
C GLU A 169 -18.32 -13.77 -1.58
N LEU A 170 -17.66 -13.77 -0.41
CA LEU A 170 -17.54 -12.58 0.43
C LEU A 170 -16.58 -11.52 -0.11
N TYR A 171 -15.56 -11.90 -0.90
CA TYR A 171 -14.45 -11.02 -1.28
C TYR A 171 -14.22 -10.89 -2.79
N SER A 172 -15.15 -11.37 -3.62
CA SER A 172 -15.13 -11.25 -5.08
C SER A 172 -14.98 -9.80 -5.56
N GLY A 173 -15.63 -8.86 -4.87
CA GLY A 173 -15.66 -7.44 -5.23
C GLY A 173 -14.35 -6.69 -5.02
N ARG A 174 -13.41 -7.23 -4.22
CA ARG A 174 -12.09 -6.66 -3.86
C ARG A 174 -12.08 -5.31 -3.15
N ASP A 175 -12.91 -4.36 -3.56
CA ASP A 175 -13.01 -3.02 -3.00
C ASP A 175 -13.65 -3.02 -1.61
N GLY A 176 -13.34 -2.01 -0.80
CA GLY A 176 -13.80 -1.91 0.58
C GLY A 176 -13.24 -2.98 1.53
N PHE A 177 -12.16 -3.69 1.14
CA PHE A 177 -11.62 -4.79 1.94
C PHE A 177 -11.08 -4.32 3.29
N SER A 178 -11.60 -4.91 4.37
CA SER A 178 -11.17 -4.63 5.74
C SER A 178 -10.46 -5.84 6.34
N LEU A 179 -9.15 -5.72 6.56
CA LEU A 179 -8.35 -6.76 7.19
C LEU A 179 -8.81 -7.05 8.63
N LYS A 180 -9.21 -6.02 9.37
CA LYS A 180 -9.81 -6.15 10.70
C LYS A 180 -11.06 -7.03 10.66
N SER A 181 -11.99 -6.74 9.73
CA SER A 181 -13.22 -7.50 9.60
C SER A 181 -12.97 -8.93 9.13
N PHE A 182 -11.97 -9.15 8.26
CA PHE A 182 -11.56 -10.50 7.86
C PHE A 182 -11.02 -11.30 9.05
N ARG A 183 -10.14 -10.70 9.85
CA ARG A 183 -9.57 -11.31 11.06
C ARG A 183 -10.60 -11.56 12.18
N ASP A 184 -11.64 -10.76 12.25
CA ASP A 184 -12.67 -10.92 13.28
C ASP A 184 -13.75 -11.96 12.83
N LYS A 185 -14.04 -12.04 11.52
CA LYS A 185 -14.98 -13.03 10.95
C LYS A 185 -14.43 -14.45 10.92
N PHE A 186 -13.12 -14.59 10.73
CA PHE A 186 -12.42 -15.86 10.68
C PHE A 186 -11.38 -15.85 11.80
N PRO A 187 -11.23 -16.91 12.62
CA PRO A 187 -10.33 -16.93 13.77
C PRO A 187 -8.86 -16.88 13.34
N LEU A 188 -8.38 -15.70 12.98
CA LEU A 188 -7.08 -15.45 12.39
C LEU A 188 -6.24 -14.56 13.30
N THR A 189 -4.94 -14.81 13.31
CA THR A 189 -3.97 -13.94 14.00
C THR A 189 -2.96 -13.43 13.00
N ALA A 190 -2.81 -12.11 12.86
CA ALA A 190 -1.75 -11.56 12.01
C ALA A 190 -0.39 -11.87 12.64
N VAL A 191 0.47 -12.59 11.92
CA VAL A 191 1.77 -13.06 12.43
C VAL A 191 2.96 -12.46 11.69
N GLY A 192 2.77 -12.02 10.46
CA GLY A 192 3.85 -11.50 9.63
C GLY A 192 3.35 -10.45 8.64
N LEU A 193 4.27 -9.58 8.23
CA LEU A 193 4.02 -8.52 7.26
C LEU A 193 5.27 -8.32 6.40
N ASN A 194 5.04 -8.07 5.12
CA ASN A 194 5.96 -7.29 4.31
C ASN A 194 5.17 -6.22 3.55
N ILE A 195 5.84 -5.22 3.02
CA ILE A 195 5.21 -4.10 2.32
C ILE A 195 6.08 -3.68 1.15
N PHE A 196 5.44 -3.29 0.06
CA PHE A 196 6.07 -2.56 -1.02
C PHE A 196 5.14 -1.44 -1.46
N ARG A 197 5.65 -0.50 -2.26
CA ARG A 197 4.89 0.63 -2.77
C ARG A 197 4.85 0.60 -4.29
N THR A 198 3.84 1.21 -4.86
CA THR A 198 3.73 1.42 -6.31
C THR A 198 3.33 2.87 -6.58
N VAL A 199 3.72 3.38 -7.75
CA VAL A 199 3.39 4.71 -8.26
C VAL A 199 3.04 4.55 -9.74
N TRP A 200 2.38 5.56 -10.31
CA TRP A 200 2.24 5.63 -11.76
C TRP A 200 3.62 5.67 -12.44
N ASP A 201 3.85 4.76 -13.37
CA ASP A 201 5.04 4.69 -14.21
C ASP A 201 4.66 4.47 -15.68
N GLU A 202 5.67 4.40 -16.56
CA GLU A 202 5.47 4.19 -18.00
C GLU A 202 4.78 2.86 -18.35
N GLY A 203 4.93 1.84 -17.51
CA GLY A 203 4.36 0.51 -17.72
C GLY A 203 2.92 0.37 -17.22
N THR A 204 2.46 1.28 -16.36
CA THR A 204 1.22 1.13 -15.58
C THR A 204 0.00 0.99 -16.47
N ALA A 205 -0.11 1.84 -17.51
CA ALA A 205 -1.24 1.80 -18.45
C ALA A 205 -1.36 0.42 -19.14
N GLY A 206 -0.25 -0.13 -19.64
CA GLY A 206 -0.25 -1.43 -20.30
C GLY A 206 -0.51 -2.60 -19.33
N VAL A 207 -0.05 -2.51 -18.08
CA VAL A 207 -0.35 -3.52 -17.04
C VAL A 207 -1.83 -3.50 -16.70
N MET A 208 -2.43 -2.32 -16.55
CA MET A 208 -3.87 -2.17 -16.28
C MET A 208 -4.71 -2.72 -17.43
N GLU A 209 -4.34 -2.44 -18.68
CA GLU A 209 -5.00 -2.98 -19.87
C GLU A 209 -4.97 -4.51 -19.90
N ARG A 210 -3.79 -5.12 -19.73
CA ARG A 210 -3.64 -6.59 -19.69
C ARG A 210 -4.40 -7.24 -18.53
N ALA A 211 -4.54 -6.53 -17.41
CA ALA A 211 -5.29 -6.98 -16.25
C ALA A 211 -6.80 -6.68 -16.33
N GLY A 212 -7.27 -5.99 -17.38
CA GLY A 212 -8.68 -5.59 -17.53
C GLY A 212 -9.14 -4.56 -16.50
N VAL A 213 -8.24 -3.71 -16.01
CA VAL A 213 -8.52 -2.72 -14.97
C VAL A 213 -8.78 -1.34 -15.60
N PRO A 214 -9.92 -0.68 -15.32
CA PRO A 214 -10.21 0.64 -15.84
C PRO A 214 -9.45 1.76 -15.10
N GLY A 215 -9.43 2.97 -15.68
CA GLY A 215 -8.93 4.19 -15.02
C GLY A 215 -7.47 4.55 -15.32
N ALA A 216 -6.86 3.93 -16.34
CA ALA A 216 -5.53 4.32 -16.84
C ALA A 216 -5.54 5.70 -17.53
N ASP A 217 -6.71 6.12 -18.00
CA ASP A 217 -7.00 7.40 -18.64
C ASP A 217 -7.31 8.54 -17.65
N ILE A 218 -7.35 8.24 -16.34
CA ILE A 218 -7.67 9.19 -15.28
C ILE A 218 -6.38 9.79 -14.70
N GLN A 219 -6.36 11.12 -14.55
CA GLN A 219 -5.29 11.85 -13.88
C GLN A 219 -5.82 12.68 -12.70
N PHE A 220 -5.24 12.45 -11.52
CA PHE A 220 -5.45 13.27 -10.33
C PHE A 220 -4.56 14.51 -10.34
N LYS A 221 -5.12 15.64 -9.91
CA LYS A 221 -4.39 16.90 -9.71
C LYS A 221 -4.65 17.41 -8.30
N HIS A 222 -3.66 18.07 -7.72
CA HIS A 222 -3.84 18.71 -6.42
C HIS A 222 -4.99 19.72 -6.44
N LYS A 223 -5.89 19.58 -5.46
CA LYS A 223 -6.96 20.54 -5.20
C LYS A 223 -6.34 21.91 -4.90
N ARG A 224 -6.62 22.89 -5.74
CA ARG A 224 -6.15 24.26 -5.54
C ARG A 224 -6.97 24.91 -4.42
N VAL A 225 -6.31 25.28 -3.33
CA VAL A 225 -6.93 26.04 -2.25
C VAL A 225 -6.72 27.52 -2.50
N TYR A 226 -7.80 28.22 -2.83
CA TYR A 226 -7.77 29.66 -3.06
C TYR A 226 -7.80 30.42 -1.72
N SER A 227 -7.23 31.64 -1.72
CA SER A 227 -7.29 32.52 -0.56
C SER A 227 -8.74 32.84 -0.20
N LEU A 228 -9.12 32.58 1.06
CA LEU A 228 -10.41 32.99 1.61
C LEU A 228 -10.52 34.51 1.82
N LYS A 229 -9.38 35.23 1.80
CA LYS A 229 -9.37 36.68 1.89
C LYS A 229 -9.96 37.26 0.60
N GLY A 230 -11.09 37.94 0.73
CA GLY A 230 -11.70 38.69 -0.37
C GLY A 230 -10.78 39.78 -0.92
N PRO A 231 -11.06 40.28 -2.14
CA PRO A 231 -10.25 41.30 -2.77
C PRO A 231 -10.26 42.59 -1.93
N LYS A 232 -9.08 43.07 -1.55
CA LYS A 232 -8.91 44.35 -0.84
C LYS A 232 -8.32 45.39 -1.79
N LYS A 233 -8.76 46.65 -1.63
CA LYS A 233 -8.13 47.77 -2.35
C LYS A 233 -6.65 47.81 -1.99
N ALA A 234 -5.81 47.93 -3.01
CA ALA A 234 -4.37 48.07 -2.83
C ALA A 234 -4.07 49.31 -1.97
N ARG A 235 -3.28 49.13 -0.91
CA ARG A 235 -2.82 50.18 -0.01
C ARG A 235 -1.39 50.58 -0.40
N GLY A 236 -0.95 51.75 0.03
CA GLY A 236 0.34 52.33 -0.38
C GLY A 236 0.15 53.62 -1.19
N TRP A 237 1.16 54.48 -1.18
CA TRP A 237 1.09 55.80 -1.79
C TRP A 237 1.01 55.69 -3.32
N GLU A 238 1.81 54.77 -3.88
CA GLU A 238 1.92 54.43 -5.30
C GLU A 238 0.65 53.75 -5.78
N ALA A 239 0.15 52.77 -5.02
CA ALA A 239 -1.06 52.02 -5.35
C ALA A 239 -2.30 52.93 -5.49
N LYS A 240 -2.45 53.90 -4.60
CA LYS A 240 -3.53 54.91 -4.64
C LYS A 240 -3.44 55.86 -5.84
N ARG A 241 -2.25 56.03 -6.43
CA ARG A 241 -1.95 56.98 -7.53
C ARG A 241 -1.63 56.30 -8.87
N SER A 242 -2.15 55.09 -9.04
CA SER A 242 -2.01 54.30 -10.27
C SER A 242 -3.03 54.68 -11.37
N LYS A 243 -4.09 55.43 -11.02
CA LYS A 243 -5.15 55.83 -11.96
C LYS A 243 -4.76 57.02 -12.85
N PRO A 244 -5.41 57.21 -14.03
CA PRO A 244 -5.14 58.33 -14.95
C PRO A 244 -5.25 59.73 -14.34
N LYS A 245 -6.04 59.89 -13.27
CA LYS A 245 -6.11 61.14 -12.50
C LYS A 245 -4.74 61.66 -12.04
N TYR A 246 -3.77 60.77 -11.83
CA TYR A 246 -2.43 61.10 -11.34
C TYR A 246 -1.33 60.89 -12.41
N LYS A 247 -1.67 61.10 -13.69
CA LYS A 247 -0.75 60.85 -14.83
C LYS A 247 0.59 61.58 -14.69
N SER A 248 0.60 62.79 -14.14
CA SER A 248 1.83 63.56 -13.86
C SER A 248 2.77 62.90 -12.85
N LEU A 249 2.25 62.02 -11.99
CA LEU A 249 2.99 61.31 -10.94
C LEU A 249 3.34 59.86 -11.33
N TRP A 250 3.00 59.41 -12.55
CA TRP A 250 3.25 58.03 -12.99
C TRP A 250 4.71 57.65 -13.07
N LYS A 251 5.62 58.62 -13.14
CA LYS A 251 7.07 58.37 -13.01
C LYS A 251 7.45 57.71 -11.68
N TYR A 252 6.63 57.86 -10.63
CA TYR A 252 6.84 57.24 -9.32
C TYR A 252 5.91 56.04 -9.06
N SER A 253 4.74 55.96 -9.70
CA SER A 253 3.71 54.94 -9.41
C SER A 253 3.62 53.81 -10.45
N THR A 254 4.41 53.84 -11.53
CA THR A 254 4.39 52.83 -12.59
C THR A 254 5.79 52.26 -12.86
N ARG A 255 5.86 51.03 -13.40
CA ARG A 255 7.12 50.31 -13.70
C ARG A 255 8.07 50.21 -12.49
N ILE A 256 7.51 50.07 -11.29
CA ILE A 256 8.28 49.94 -10.05
C ILE A 256 8.98 48.57 -10.03
N HIS A 257 10.29 48.56 -9.79
CA HIS A 257 11.09 47.35 -9.70
C HIS A 257 10.57 46.44 -8.57
N GLY A 258 10.43 45.14 -8.84
CA GLY A 258 9.91 44.15 -7.88
C GLY A 258 8.37 44.08 -7.78
N LEU A 259 7.63 45.07 -8.28
CA LEU A 259 6.16 45.01 -8.42
C LEU A 259 5.81 44.36 -9.76
N ASN A 260 5.90 43.03 -9.81
CA ASN A 260 5.46 42.27 -10.98
C ASN A 260 3.96 42.49 -11.24
N LYS A 261 3.61 42.89 -12.46
CA LYS A 261 2.24 42.78 -12.99
C LYS A 261 1.93 41.30 -13.23
N ARG A 262 1.68 40.54 -12.17
CA ARG A 262 1.04 39.22 -12.33
C ARG A 262 -0.41 39.45 -12.70
N ARG A 263 -0.74 39.15 -13.97
CA ARG A 263 -2.11 38.90 -14.44
C ARG A 263 -2.61 37.59 -13.85
#